data_AF-A0A973NVL6-F1
#
_entry.id   AF-A0A973NVL6-F1
#
_cell.length_a   1.000
_cell.length_b   1.000
_cell.length_c   1.000
_cell.angle_alpha   90.00
_cell.angle_beta   90.00
_cell.angle_gamma   90.00
#
_symmetry.space_group_name_H-M   'P 1'
#
loop_
_entity.id
_entity.type
_entity.pdbx_description
1 polymer ?
#
loop_
_entity_poly.entity_id
_entity_poly.type
_entity_poly.pdbx_seq_one_letter_code
_entity_poly.pdbx_strand_id
1 'polypeptide(L)'
;MTNPVTLPMALSPSRASDFMTCPLLFRFRVIDKLPERKSAAATRGTLVHAVLERLFDLPTGGRTPTTASQMLSPEWERMVADDPELKELAEEAGGDEAWLAGAVELLERYFRLEDPNRLEPAERELFVHARIGDGLLLRGFVDRLDVAPDGALRVVDYKTGRAPGPAYEGKALFQMKFYALVLWKTRGVIPRRLQLMYLGGESQIVTYDPDEQDLRGTERKVAALWSAIRAAAERGEWRANPSRLCDWCDHKALCPAYGGTPPALPRIEVIEAADTVPHAKGREVAEPVEA
;
A
#
# COMPACT_ATOMS: atom_id res chain seq x y z
N MET A 1 24.20 26.38 5.44
CA MET A 1 23.76 25.69 4.20
C MET A 1 23.00 24.46 4.65
N THR A 2 21.75 24.29 4.21
CA THR A 2 20.96 23.10 4.54
C THR A 2 21.57 21.88 3.86
N ASN A 3 21.67 20.76 4.58
CA ASN A 3 22.18 19.51 4.01
C ASN A 3 21.27 19.07 2.86
N PRO A 4 21.84 18.50 1.77
CA PRO A 4 21.05 18.00 0.66
C PRO A 4 20.12 16.87 1.13
N VAL A 5 18.91 16.84 0.58
CA VAL A 5 17.98 15.73 0.74
C VAL A 5 18.25 14.73 -0.37
N THR A 6 18.45 13.47 0.00
CA THR A 6 18.66 12.39 -0.96
C THR A 6 17.34 11.85 -1.47
N LEU A 7 17.21 11.80 -2.80
CA LEU A 7 16.12 11.15 -3.50
C LEU A 7 16.65 9.85 -4.13
N PRO A 8 16.42 8.69 -3.51
CA PRO A 8 16.87 7.43 -4.09
C PRO A 8 16.14 7.17 -5.42
N MET A 9 16.85 6.58 -6.38
CA MET A 9 16.30 6.03 -7.63
C MET A 9 15.41 4.81 -7.37
N ALA A 10 14.35 5.03 -6.58
CA ALA A 10 13.40 4.01 -6.18
C ALA A 10 11.96 4.53 -6.20
N LEU A 11 11.06 3.72 -6.78
CA LEU A 11 9.64 4.03 -6.85
C LEU A 11 8.81 2.89 -6.24
N SER A 12 7.76 3.27 -5.51
CA SER A 12 6.70 2.37 -5.06
C SER A 12 5.38 2.74 -5.74
N PRO A 13 4.36 1.85 -5.74
CA PRO A 13 3.05 2.18 -6.28
C PRO A 13 2.43 3.43 -5.66
N SER A 14 2.57 3.60 -4.34
CA SER A 14 2.07 4.77 -3.60
C SER A 14 2.77 6.06 -4.04
N ARG A 15 4.12 6.08 -4.07
CA ARG A 15 4.91 7.23 -4.52
C ARG A 15 4.64 7.59 -5.99
N ALA A 16 4.50 6.58 -6.85
CA ALA A 16 4.09 6.77 -8.23
C ALA A 16 2.71 7.45 -8.30
N SER A 17 1.76 6.96 -7.50
CA SER A 17 0.40 7.50 -7.42
C SER A 17 0.36 8.91 -6.89
N ASP A 18 1.21 9.26 -5.91
CA ASP A 18 1.33 10.63 -5.40
C ASP A 18 1.76 11.60 -6.50
N PHE A 19 2.83 11.28 -7.23
CA PHE A 19 3.31 12.16 -8.30
C PHE A 19 2.31 12.29 -9.45
N MET A 20 1.69 11.18 -9.87
CA MET A 20 0.63 11.20 -10.88
C MET A 20 -0.59 12.02 -10.43
N THR A 21 -0.90 12.01 -9.12
CA THR A 21 -2.01 12.79 -8.57
C THR A 21 -1.65 14.26 -8.50
N CYS A 22 -0.50 14.61 -7.91
CA CYS A 22 -0.01 15.96 -7.75
C CYS A 22 1.51 15.95 -7.50
N PRO A 23 2.34 16.50 -8.40
CA PRO A 23 3.78 16.59 -8.19
C PRO A 23 4.16 17.32 -6.89
N LEU A 24 3.41 18.35 -6.48
CA LEU A 24 3.64 19.02 -5.20
C LEU A 24 3.34 18.13 -3.99
N LEU A 25 2.34 17.23 -4.07
CA LEU A 25 2.07 16.25 -3.02
C LEU A 25 3.23 15.26 -2.86
N PHE A 26 3.76 14.77 -3.99
CA PHE A 26 4.96 13.93 -3.98
C PHE A 26 6.13 14.64 -3.29
N ARG A 27 6.36 15.92 -3.62
CA ARG A 27 7.40 16.73 -2.96
C ARG A 27 7.17 16.77 -1.45
N PHE A 28 5.98 17.14 -1.00
CA PHE A 28 5.66 17.24 0.43
C PHE A 28 5.87 15.93 1.19
N ARG A 29 5.46 14.80 0.63
CA ARG A 29 5.57 13.49 1.27
C ARG A 29 6.97 12.88 1.20
N VAL A 30 7.63 12.97 0.04
CA VAL A 30 8.86 12.23 -0.25
C VAL A 30 10.12 13.05 -0.01
N ILE A 31 10.09 14.34 -0.36
CA ILE A 31 11.25 15.24 -0.26
C ILE A 31 11.23 15.99 1.07
N ASP A 32 10.16 16.75 1.31
CA ASP A 32 10.04 17.58 2.51
C ASP A 32 9.68 16.73 3.75
N LYS A 33 9.12 15.53 3.54
CA LYS A 33 8.67 14.59 4.59
C LYS A 33 7.81 15.26 5.65
N LEU A 34 6.88 16.10 5.19
CA LEU A 34 5.97 16.80 6.08
C LEU A 34 5.09 15.80 6.83
N PRO A 35 4.82 16.05 8.13
CA PRO A 35 3.94 15.17 8.89
C PRO A 35 2.54 15.17 8.29
N GLU A 36 1.93 13.99 8.27
CA GLU A 36 0.55 13.77 7.82
C GLU A 36 -0.31 13.36 9.01
N ARG A 37 -1.59 13.71 8.97
CA ARG A 37 -2.51 13.32 10.03
C ARG A 37 -2.90 11.88 9.80
N LYS A 38 -2.57 11.02 10.77
CA LYS A 38 -3.16 9.68 10.84
C LYS A 38 -4.69 9.86 10.93
N SER A 39 -5.44 9.05 10.19
CA SER A 39 -6.90 9.08 10.24
C SER A 39 -7.41 7.78 10.85
N ALA A 40 -8.49 7.87 11.64
CA ALA A 40 -9.14 6.70 12.23
C ALA A 40 -9.49 5.62 11.17
N ALA A 41 -9.87 6.04 9.96
CA ALA A 41 -10.16 5.12 8.86
C ALA A 41 -8.90 4.41 8.30
N ALA A 42 -7.80 5.14 8.11
CA ALA A 42 -6.54 4.53 7.65
C ALA A 42 -5.96 3.58 8.71
N THR A 43 -5.98 3.98 9.99
CA THR A 43 -5.57 3.13 11.11
C THR A 43 -6.40 1.85 11.18
N ARG A 44 -7.71 1.93 10.94
CA ARG A 44 -8.59 0.75 10.92
C ARG A 44 -8.21 -0.17 9.76
N GLY A 45 -7.87 0.42 8.61
CA GLY A 45 -7.32 -0.31 7.48
C GLY A 45 -6.09 -1.13 7.86
N THR A 46 -5.11 -0.50 8.50
CA THR A 46 -3.89 -1.18 8.97
C THR A 46 -4.20 -2.34 9.93
N LEU A 47 -5.12 -2.13 10.89
CA LEU A 47 -5.53 -3.19 11.82
C LEU A 47 -6.17 -4.38 11.09
N VAL A 48 -7.06 -4.12 10.14
CA VAL A 48 -7.70 -5.18 9.34
C VAL A 48 -6.67 -5.94 8.50
N HIS A 49 -5.71 -5.26 7.89
CA HIS A 49 -4.63 -5.93 7.15
C HIS A 49 -3.79 -6.83 8.05
N ALA A 50 -3.39 -6.35 9.24
CA ALA A 50 -2.62 -7.13 10.21
C ALA A 50 -3.37 -8.39 10.68
N VAL A 51 -4.69 -8.28 10.91
CA VAL A 51 -5.53 -9.46 11.25
C VAL A 51 -5.64 -10.41 10.07
N LEU A 52 -5.89 -9.92 8.85
CA LEU A 52 -5.99 -10.78 7.66
C LEU A 52 -4.66 -11.47 7.32
N GLU A 53 -3.54 -10.80 7.55
CA GLU A 53 -2.22 -11.40 7.49
C GLU A 53 -2.14 -12.56 8.49
N ARG A 54 -2.27 -12.29 9.79
CA ARG A 54 -2.11 -13.29 10.86
C ARG A 54 -3.15 -14.40 10.85
N LEU A 55 -4.33 -14.17 10.28
CA LEU A 55 -5.39 -15.18 10.19
C LEU A 55 -4.87 -16.46 9.52
N PHE A 56 -3.97 -16.33 8.55
CA PHE A 56 -3.37 -17.46 7.85
C PHE A 56 -2.26 -18.18 8.62
N ASP A 57 -1.81 -17.67 9.76
CA ASP A 57 -0.94 -18.43 10.69
C ASP A 57 -1.72 -19.54 11.41
N LEU A 58 -3.04 -19.41 11.48
CA LEU A 58 -3.90 -20.44 12.04
C LEU A 58 -4.05 -21.62 11.08
N PRO A 59 -4.18 -22.85 11.59
CA PRO A 59 -4.46 -24.01 10.76
C PRO A 59 -5.82 -23.90 10.08
N THR A 60 -5.97 -24.61 8.95
CA THR A 60 -7.27 -24.82 8.30
C THR A 60 -8.30 -25.35 9.30
N GLY A 61 -9.48 -24.74 9.29
CA GLY A 61 -10.56 -24.96 10.26
C GLY A 61 -10.59 -23.90 11.38
N GLY A 62 -9.45 -23.30 11.71
CA GLY A 62 -9.34 -22.23 12.72
C GLY A 62 -9.57 -20.82 12.15
N ARG A 63 -9.59 -20.66 10.83
CA ARG A 63 -9.73 -19.36 10.15
C ARG A 63 -11.20 -18.99 10.03
N THR A 64 -11.82 -18.58 11.14
CA THR A 64 -13.27 -18.31 11.21
C THR A 64 -13.56 -16.81 11.42
N PRO A 65 -14.77 -16.31 11.09
CA PRO A 65 -15.16 -14.94 11.39
C PRO A 65 -15.00 -14.60 12.88
N THR A 66 -15.42 -15.49 13.76
CA THR A 66 -15.30 -15.32 15.21
C THR A 66 -13.85 -15.18 15.63
N THR A 67 -12.97 -16.05 15.13
CA THR A 67 -11.54 -16.01 15.45
C THR A 67 -10.90 -14.72 14.94
N ALA A 68 -11.19 -14.30 13.71
CA ALA A 68 -10.67 -13.06 13.16
C ALA A 68 -11.11 -11.83 13.99
N SER A 69 -12.38 -11.79 14.41
CA SER A 69 -12.87 -10.72 15.29
C SER A 69 -12.19 -10.72 16.66
N GLN A 70 -11.92 -11.90 17.24
CA GLN A 70 -11.18 -12.02 18.51
C GLN A 70 -9.72 -11.55 18.40
N MET A 71 -9.13 -11.60 17.21
CA MET A 71 -7.77 -11.10 16.96
C MET A 71 -7.69 -9.57 16.92
N LEU A 72 -8.80 -8.85 16.72
CA LEU A 72 -8.77 -7.38 16.60
C LEU A 72 -8.26 -6.69 17.86
N SER A 73 -8.76 -7.07 19.05
CA SER A 73 -8.37 -6.43 20.31
C SER A 73 -6.88 -6.56 20.63
N PRO A 74 -6.28 -7.77 20.64
CA PRO A 74 -4.85 -7.90 20.93
C PRO A 74 -3.97 -7.23 19.86
N GLU A 75 -4.38 -7.26 18.59
CA GLU A 75 -3.67 -6.55 17.52
C GLU A 75 -3.75 -5.03 17.68
N TRP A 76 -4.91 -4.51 18.10
CA TRP A 76 -5.11 -3.09 18.40
C TRP A 76 -4.25 -2.63 19.58
N GLU A 77 -4.23 -3.41 20.67
CA GLU A 77 -3.39 -3.13 21.84
C GLU A 77 -1.91 -3.03 21.46
N ARG A 78 -1.43 -3.93 20.58
CA ARG A 78 -0.05 -3.85 20.06
C ARG A 78 0.19 -2.60 19.21
N MET A 79 -0.75 -2.24 18.34
CA MET A 79 -0.62 -1.01 17.55
C MET A 79 -0.54 0.23 18.44
N VAL A 80 -1.37 0.30 19.48
CA VAL A 80 -1.36 1.41 20.46
C VAL A 80 -0.09 1.40 21.32
N ALA A 81 0.45 0.22 21.66
CA ALA A 81 1.72 0.13 22.37
C ALA A 81 2.89 0.67 21.52
N ASP A 82 2.91 0.38 20.22
CA ASP A 82 3.90 0.90 19.28
C ASP A 82 3.73 2.40 19.02
N ASP A 83 2.49 2.91 19.08
CA ASP A 83 2.13 4.28 18.74
C ASP A 83 0.96 4.77 19.59
N PRO A 84 1.24 5.32 20.80
CA PRO A 84 0.20 5.72 21.76
C PRO A 84 -0.78 6.78 21.25
N GLU A 85 -0.38 7.59 20.25
CA GLU A 85 -1.22 8.60 19.61
C GLU A 85 -2.44 7.98 18.90
N LEU A 86 -2.37 6.70 18.53
CA LEU A 86 -3.48 6.02 17.86
C LEU A 86 -4.74 5.95 18.73
N LYS A 87 -4.58 5.95 20.05
CA LYS A 87 -5.70 5.90 20.98
C LYS A 87 -6.61 7.12 20.86
N GLU A 88 -6.04 8.30 20.68
CA GLU A 88 -6.80 9.54 20.51
C GLU A 88 -7.68 9.48 19.25
N LEU A 89 -7.17 8.88 18.16
CA LEU A 89 -7.92 8.72 16.91
C LEU A 89 -9.14 7.80 17.06
N ALA A 90 -9.03 6.75 17.87
CA ALA A 90 -10.14 5.85 18.15
C ALA A 90 -11.19 6.52 19.05
N GLU A 91 -10.75 7.29 20.06
CA GLU A 91 -11.67 8.06 20.90
C GLU A 91 -12.44 9.13 20.11
N GLU A 92 -11.78 9.88 19.24
CA GLU A 92 -12.43 10.84 18.33
C GLU A 92 -13.46 10.17 17.41
N ALA A 93 -13.29 8.88 17.13
CA ALA A 93 -14.19 8.08 16.29
C ALA A 93 -15.32 7.38 17.07
N GLY A 94 -15.56 7.77 18.33
CA GLY A 94 -16.63 7.22 19.16
C GLY A 94 -16.17 6.17 20.19
N GLY A 95 -14.87 6.08 20.44
CA GLY A 95 -14.26 5.13 21.37
C GLY A 95 -13.87 3.81 20.70
N ASP A 96 -12.97 3.09 21.37
CA ASP A 96 -12.38 1.83 20.87
C ASP A 96 -13.44 0.81 20.45
N GLU A 97 -14.50 0.62 21.25
CA GLU A 97 -15.54 -0.37 20.96
C GLU A 97 -16.26 -0.07 19.64
N ALA A 98 -16.74 1.17 19.45
CA ALA A 98 -17.41 1.57 18.23
C ALA A 98 -16.47 1.54 17.01
N TRP A 99 -15.21 1.93 17.22
CA TRP A 99 -14.22 1.95 16.16
C TRP A 99 -13.82 0.54 15.70
N LEU A 100 -13.66 -0.40 16.65
CA LEU A 100 -13.36 -1.82 16.43
C LEU A 100 -14.54 -2.56 15.80
N ALA A 101 -15.79 -2.21 16.15
CA ALA A 101 -16.98 -2.76 15.49
C ALA A 101 -16.93 -2.52 13.96
N GLY A 102 -16.43 -1.35 13.53
CA GLY A 102 -16.20 -1.08 12.11
C GLY A 102 -15.14 -1.98 11.48
N ALA A 103 -14.15 -2.46 12.24
CA ALA A 103 -13.16 -3.43 11.75
C ALA A 103 -13.75 -4.84 11.64
N VAL A 104 -14.60 -5.23 12.60
CA VAL A 104 -15.38 -6.49 12.54
C VAL A 104 -16.20 -6.55 11.26
N GLU A 105 -16.93 -5.49 10.90
CA GLU A 105 -17.72 -5.45 9.65
C GLU A 105 -16.86 -5.67 8.39
N LEU A 106 -15.63 -5.14 8.38
CA LEU A 106 -14.71 -5.31 7.25
C LEU A 106 -14.22 -6.77 7.15
N LEU A 107 -13.95 -7.42 8.28
CA LEU A 107 -13.58 -8.83 8.32
C LEU A 107 -14.76 -9.73 7.92
N GLU A 108 -15.96 -9.48 8.41
CA GLU A 108 -17.17 -10.21 7.99
C GLU A 108 -17.37 -10.12 6.47
N ARG A 109 -17.14 -8.93 5.88
CA ARG A 109 -17.17 -8.74 4.44
C ARG A 109 -16.12 -9.57 3.71
N TYR A 110 -14.91 -9.69 4.24
CA TYR A 110 -13.88 -10.58 3.70
C TYR A 110 -14.38 -12.03 3.63
N PHE A 111 -14.95 -12.55 4.72
CA PHE A 111 -15.49 -13.91 4.78
C PHE A 111 -16.69 -14.17 3.85
N ARG A 112 -17.39 -13.13 3.40
CA ARG A 112 -18.42 -13.25 2.35
C ARG A 112 -17.82 -13.37 0.95
N LEU A 113 -16.63 -12.83 0.73
CA LEU A 113 -15.96 -12.82 -0.56
C LEU A 113 -15.13 -14.09 -0.81
N GLU A 114 -14.53 -14.65 0.24
CA GLU A 114 -13.64 -15.79 0.13
C GLU A 114 -13.63 -16.61 1.42
N ASP A 115 -13.45 -17.93 1.31
CA ASP A 115 -13.25 -18.82 2.46
C ASP A 115 -11.74 -19.07 2.68
N PRO A 116 -11.12 -18.51 3.73
CA PRO A 116 -9.69 -18.66 3.99
C PRO A 116 -9.27 -20.10 4.35
N ASN A 117 -10.21 -20.99 4.68
CA ASN A 117 -9.92 -22.39 4.95
C ASN A 117 -9.68 -23.21 3.68
N ARG A 118 -9.94 -22.62 2.51
CA ARG A 118 -9.74 -23.27 1.20
C ARG A 118 -8.46 -22.83 0.51
N LEU A 119 -7.61 -22.07 1.20
CA LEU A 119 -6.45 -21.41 0.64
C LEU A 119 -5.24 -21.64 1.52
N GLU A 120 -4.08 -21.66 0.90
CA GLU A 120 -2.81 -21.59 1.59
C GLU A 120 -1.93 -20.59 0.82
N PRO A 121 -1.92 -19.31 1.23
CA PRO A 121 -1.11 -18.29 0.56
C PRO A 121 0.37 -18.68 0.62
N ALA A 122 1.08 -18.52 -0.48
CA ALA A 122 2.51 -18.81 -0.52
C ALA A 122 3.32 -17.75 0.26
N GLU A 123 2.88 -16.49 0.18
CA GLU A 123 3.50 -15.37 0.88
C GLU A 123 2.42 -14.37 1.32
N ARG A 124 2.69 -13.68 2.44
CA ARG A 124 1.88 -12.58 2.99
C ARG A 124 2.81 -11.43 3.35
N GLU A 125 2.34 -10.19 3.17
CA GLU A 125 3.16 -8.97 3.34
C GLU A 125 4.53 -9.08 2.63
N LEU A 126 4.50 -9.62 1.41
CA LEU A 126 5.70 -9.94 0.65
C LEU A 126 6.38 -8.66 0.17
N PHE A 127 7.57 -8.37 0.69
CA PHE A 127 8.43 -7.35 0.10
C PHE A 127 8.91 -7.81 -1.27
N VAL A 128 8.60 -7.03 -2.30
CA VAL A 128 9.02 -7.27 -3.68
C VAL A 128 9.88 -6.11 -4.16
N HIS A 129 10.94 -6.41 -4.91
CA HIS A 129 11.75 -5.39 -5.57
C HIS A 129 12.37 -5.89 -6.88
N ALA A 130 12.54 -4.99 -7.85
CA ALA A 130 13.19 -5.28 -9.13
C ALA A 130 13.77 -4.00 -9.74
N ARG A 131 14.90 -4.10 -10.45
CA ARG A 131 15.42 -2.97 -11.23
C ARG A 131 14.89 -3.02 -12.66
N ILE A 132 14.57 -1.85 -13.21
CA ILE A 132 14.19 -1.67 -14.61
C ILE A 132 15.01 -0.55 -15.27
N GLY A 133 15.14 -0.63 -16.59
CA GLY A 133 15.87 0.37 -17.39
C GLY A 133 17.26 0.66 -16.84
N ASP A 134 17.59 1.95 -16.69
CA ASP A 134 18.89 2.44 -16.22
C ASP A 134 19.08 2.32 -14.69
N GLY A 135 18.57 1.25 -14.08
CA GLY A 135 18.76 0.96 -12.66
C GLY A 135 17.70 1.53 -11.70
N LEU A 136 16.53 1.95 -12.21
CA LEU A 136 15.41 2.38 -11.35
C LEU A 136 14.90 1.17 -10.54
N LEU A 137 14.96 1.29 -9.21
CA LEU A 137 14.47 0.27 -8.29
C LEU A 137 12.95 0.40 -8.09
N LEU A 138 12.19 -0.59 -8.53
CA LEU A 138 10.79 -0.74 -8.17
C LEU A 138 10.72 -1.54 -6.87
N ARG A 139 9.91 -1.08 -5.90
CA ARG A 139 9.73 -1.82 -4.64
C ARG A 139 8.38 -1.56 -3.98
N GLY A 140 7.91 -2.52 -3.20
CA GLY A 140 6.71 -2.38 -2.38
C GLY A 140 6.37 -3.68 -1.65
N PHE A 141 5.17 -3.72 -1.07
CA PHE A 141 4.67 -4.87 -0.34
C PHE A 141 3.40 -5.38 -1.01
N VAL A 142 3.33 -6.68 -1.25
CA VAL A 142 2.14 -7.37 -1.74
C VAL A 142 1.45 -7.99 -0.53
N ASP A 143 0.20 -7.60 -0.25
CA ASP A 143 -0.56 -8.09 0.91
C ASP A 143 -0.62 -9.63 0.94
N ARG A 144 -0.95 -10.26 -0.20
CA ARG A 144 -1.01 -11.72 -0.32
C ARG A 144 -0.68 -12.21 -1.72
N LEU A 145 0.16 -13.24 -1.79
CA LEU A 145 0.51 -13.95 -3.03
C LEU A 145 0.10 -15.42 -2.92
N ASP A 146 -0.82 -15.84 -3.77
CA ASP A 146 -1.22 -17.25 -3.88
C ASP A 146 -0.49 -17.91 -5.06
N VAL A 147 -0.10 -19.17 -4.89
CA VAL A 147 0.54 -19.99 -5.93
C VAL A 147 -0.25 -21.27 -6.10
N ALA A 148 -0.81 -21.49 -7.30
CA ALA A 148 -1.51 -22.72 -7.63
C ALA A 148 -0.53 -23.90 -7.83
N PRO A 149 -0.98 -25.17 -7.79
CA PRO A 149 -0.11 -26.33 -7.99
C PRO A 149 0.62 -26.36 -9.35
N ASP A 150 0.07 -25.70 -10.38
CA ASP A 150 0.68 -25.53 -11.70
C ASP A 150 1.67 -24.35 -11.77
N GLY A 151 1.90 -23.67 -10.65
CA GLY A 151 2.77 -22.49 -10.54
C GLY A 151 2.11 -21.16 -10.91
N ALA A 152 0.82 -21.14 -11.27
CA ALA A 152 0.13 -19.90 -11.59
C ALA A 152 0.03 -18.99 -10.36
N LEU A 153 0.42 -17.72 -10.53
CA LEU A 153 0.40 -16.73 -9.46
C LEU A 153 -0.91 -15.92 -9.46
N ARG A 154 -1.48 -15.70 -8.27
CA ARG A 154 -2.55 -14.73 -8.02
C ARG A 154 -2.09 -13.71 -7.00
N VAL A 155 -2.04 -12.44 -7.39
CA VAL A 155 -1.69 -11.30 -6.52
C VAL A 155 -2.98 -10.74 -5.93
N VAL A 156 -3.05 -10.65 -4.61
CA VAL A 156 -4.22 -10.14 -3.89
C VAL A 156 -3.81 -8.93 -3.06
N ASP A 157 -4.64 -7.90 -3.10
CA ASP A 157 -4.50 -6.67 -2.31
C ASP A 157 -5.86 -6.32 -1.69
N TYR A 158 -5.87 -6.08 -0.39
CA TYR A 158 -7.06 -5.76 0.38
C TYR A 158 -7.27 -4.25 0.40
N LYS A 159 -8.53 -3.82 0.26
CA LYS A 159 -8.92 -2.42 0.30
C LYS A 159 -10.06 -2.22 1.27
N THR A 160 -9.82 -1.52 2.37
CA THR A 160 -10.86 -1.22 3.38
C THR A 160 -11.75 -0.02 3.01
N GLY A 161 -11.41 0.69 1.94
CA GLY A 161 -12.25 1.73 1.34
C GLY A 161 -13.29 1.17 0.36
N ARG A 162 -14.18 2.06 -0.11
CA ARG A 162 -15.13 1.75 -1.19
C ARG A 162 -14.41 1.51 -2.51
N ALA A 163 -14.96 0.62 -3.34
CA ALA A 163 -14.43 0.44 -4.68
C ALA A 163 -14.60 1.69 -5.55
N PRO A 164 -13.65 1.94 -6.46
CA PRO A 164 -13.77 3.01 -7.43
C PRO A 164 -14.92 2.73 -8.40
N GLY A 165 -15.56 3.79 -8.89
CA GLY A 165 -16.45 3.64 -10.05
C GLY A 165 -15.65 3.32 -11.33
N PRO A 166 -16.32 2.89 -12.42
CA PRO A 166 -15.67 2.39 -13.64
C PRO A 166 -14.61 3.33 -14.23
N ALA A 167 -14.84 4.65 -14.17
CA ALA A 167 -13.92 5.66 -14.68
C ALA A 167 -12.56 5.72 -13.94
N TYR A 168 -12.45 5.13 -12.74
CA TYR A 168 -11.27 5.22 -11.88
C TYR A 168 -10.60 3.86 -11.64
N GLU A 169 -11.14 2.76 -12.18
CA GLU A 169 -10.57 1.41 -12.08
C GLU A 169 -9.14 1.36 -12.61
N GLY A 170 -8.84 2.08 -13.70
CA GLY A 170 -7.50 2.14 -14.28
C GLY A 170 -6.43 2.66 -13.31
N LYS A 171 -6.79 3.54 -12.36
CA LYS A 171 -5.87 3.99 -11.30
C LYS A 171 -5.63 2.90 -10.27
N ALA A 172 -6.67 2.16 -9.89
CA ALA A 172 -6.56 1.05 -8.95
C ALA A 172 -5.73 -0.11 -9.55
N LEU A 173 -5.97 -0.46 -10.81
CA LEU A 173 -5.23 -1.50 -11.51
C LEU A 173 -3.76 -1.14 -11.77
N PHE A 174 -3.39 0.14 -11.81
CA PHE A 174 -1.98 0.53 -11.97
C PHE A 174 -1.11 0.00 -10.82
N GLN A 175 -1.58 0.06 -9.57
CA GLN A 175 -0.87 -0.51 -8.42
C GLN A 175 -0.66 -2.02 -8.60
N MET A 176 -1.69 -2.73 -9.05
CA MET A 176 -1.61 -4.17 -9.25
C MET A 176 -0.68 -4.55 -10.40
N LYS A 177 -0.75 -3.84 -11.54
CA LYS A 177 0.16 -4.04 -12.68
C LYS A 177 1.61 -3.72 -12.30
N PHE A 178 1.84 -2.78 -11.38
CA PHE A 178 3.16 -2.50 -10.84
C PHE A 178 3.72 -3.74 -10.11
N TYR A 179 2.95 -4.34 -9.19
CA TYR A 179 3.41 -5.56 -8.50
C TYR A 179 3.59 -6.73 -9.46
N ALA A 180 2.70 -6.88 -10.43
CA ALA A 180 2.82 -7.89 -11.47
C ALA A 180 4.12 -7.74 -12.28
N LEU A 181 4.50 -6.51 -12.62
CA LEU A 181 5.77 -6.21 -13.29
C LEU A 181 6.97 -6.62 -12.41
N VAL A 182 6.96 -6.27 -11.11
CA VAL A 182 8.06 -6.64 -10.20
C VAL A 182 8.18 -8.16 -10.06
N LEU A 183 7.05 -8.86 -9.90
CA LEU A 183 7.01 -10.32 -9.83
C LEU A 183 7.49 -10.97 -11.13
N TRP A 184 7.12 -10.41 -12.29
CA TRP A 184 7.59 -10.91 -13.58
C TRP A 184 9.11 -10.75 -13.74
N LYS A 185 9.67 -9.59 -13.35
CA LYS A 185 11.12 -9.35 -13.41
C LYS A 185 11.92 -10.20 -12.43
N THR A 186 11.34 -10.60 -11.30
CA THR A 186 12.03 -11.38 -10.26
C THR A 186 11.85 -12.89 -10.42
N ARG A 187 10.66 -13.34 -10.83
CA ARG A 187 10.30 -14.77 -10.90
C ARG A 187 10.20 -15.31 -12.33
N GLY A 188 10.24 -14.45 -13.35
CA GLY A 188 10.09 -14.84 -14.75
C GLY A 188 8.68 -15.26 -15.15
N VAL A 189 7.71 -15.17 -14.23
CA VAL A 189 6.30 -15.60 -14.44
C VAL A 189 5.39 -14.38 -14.36
N ILE A 190 4.54 -14.21 -15.37
CA ILE A 190 3.47 -13.22 -15.36
C ILE A 190 2.34 -13.75 -14.46
N PRO A 191 1.91 -13.00 -13.43
CA PRO A 191 0.76 -13.43 -12.63
C PRO A 191 -0.47 -13.63 -13.49
N ARG A 192 -1.15 -14.76 -13.31
CA ARG A 192 -2.34 -15.10 -14.09
C ARG A 192 -3.54 -14.26 -13.68
N ARG A 193 -3.55 -13.77 -12.44
CA ARG A 193 -4.64 -12.94 -11.91
C ARG A 193 -4.13 -11.91 -10.92
N LEU A 194 -4.64 -10.69 -11.07
CA LEU A 194 -4.56 -9.61 -10.09
C LEU A 194 -5.94 -9.44 -9.48
N GLN A 195 -6.02 -9.32 -8.16
CA GLN A 195 -7.28 -9.28 -7.43
C GLN A 195 -7.25 -8.17 -6.38
N LEU A 196 -8.17 -7.22 -6.50
CA LEU A 196 -8.44 -6.20 -5.49
C LEU A 196 -9.70 -6.60 -4.72
N MET A 197 -9.58 -6.81 -3.42
CA MET A 197 -10.70 -7.15 -2.56
C MET A 197 -11.14 -5.91 -1.78
N TYR A 198 -12.22 -5.28 -2.22
CA TYR A 198 -12.81 -4.13 -1.55
C TYR A 198 -13.74 -4.61 -0.44
N LEU A 199 -13.41 -4.24 0.79
CA LEU A 199 -14.12 -4.55 2.02
C LEU A 199 -14.97 -3.35 2.49
N GLY A 200 -14.71 -2.13 2.00
CA GLY A 200 -15.48 -0.95 2.37
C GLY A 200 -16.76 -0.77 1.55
N GLY A 201 -17.85 -0.35 2.20
CA GLY A 201 -19.16 -0.19 1.55
C GLY A 201 -19.72 -1.53 1.05
N GLU A 202 -20.11 -1.60 -0.21
CA GLU A 202 -20.49 -2.85 -0.86
C GLU A 202 -19.23 -3.66 -1.21
N SER A 203 -19.07 -4.79 -0.52
CA SER A 203 -17.92 -5.67 -0.70
C SER A 203 -17.88 -6.27 -2.10
N GLN A 204 -16.75 -6.16 -2.78
CA GLN A 204 -16.61 -6.57 -4.16
C GLN A 204 -15.17 -6.97 -4.51
N ILE A 205 -15.04 -7.85 -5.49
CA ILE A 205 -13.76 -8.27 -6.04
C ILE A 205 -13.62 -7.68 -7.44
N VAL A 206 -12.54 -6.93 -7.67
CA VAL A 206 -12.13 -6.50 -9.01
C VAL A 206 -10.96 -7.37 -9.44
N THR A 207 -11.06 -8.00 -10.60
CA THR A 207 -10.01 -8.86 -11.15
C THR A 207 -9.47 -8.32 -12.47
N TYR A 208 -8.21 -8.62 -12.73
CA TYR A 208 -7.56 -8.35 -14.01
C TYR A 208 -6.53 -9.43 -14.30
N ASP A 209 -6.57 -10.01 -15.50
CA ASP A 209 -5.64 -11.06 -15.93
C ASP A 209 -4.64 -10.41 -16.91
N PRO A 210 -3.43 -10.03 -16.45
CA PRO A 210 -2.49 -9.27 -17.27
C PRO A 210 -1.75 -10.15 -18.28
N ASP A 211 -1.42 -9.57 -19.42
CA ASP A 211 -0.53 -10.17 -20.40
C ASP A 211 0.87 -9.49 -20.42
N GLU A 212 1.74 -9.97 -21.29
CA GLU A 212 3.08 -9.41 -21.44
C GLU A 212 3.07 -7.95 -21.93
N GLN A 213 2.14 -7.62 -22.83
CA GLN A 213 2.03 -6.28 -23.41
C GLN A 213 1.61 -5.25 -22.34
N ASP A 214 0.71 -5.63 -21.45
CA ASP A 214 0.32 -4.86 -20.27
C ASP A 214 1.51 -4.51 -19.39
N LEU A 215 2.35 -5.50 -19.07
CA LEU A 215 3.48 -5.30 -18.17
C LEU A 215 4.60 -4.50 -18.84
N ARG A 216 4.86 -4.71 -20.13
CA ARG A 216 5.77 -3.84 -20.92
C ARG A 216 5.24 -2.40 -21.03
N GLY A 217 3.93 -2.22 -21.16
CA GLY A 217 3.28 -0.91 -21.11
C GLY A 217 3.46 -0.23 -19.75
N THR A 218 3.29 -1.00 -18.67
CA THR A 218 3.47 -0.54 -17.30
C THR A 218 4.93 -0.15 -17.03
N GLU A 219 5.90 -0.95 -17.49
CA GLU A 219 7.33 -0.65 -17.38
C GLU A 219 7.68 0.69 -18.04
N ARG A 220 7.23 0.90 -19.28
CA ARG A 220 7.40 2.18 -20.00
C ARG A 220 6.78 3.36 -19.24
N LYS A 221 5.56 3.18 -18.73
CA LYS A 221 4.85 4.21 -17.96
C LYS A 221 5.61 4.58 -16.68
N VAL A 222 6.11 3.59 -15.96
CA VAL A 222 6.89 3.79 -14.72
C VAL A 222 8.24 4.47 -15.01
N ALA A 223 8.93 4.07 -16.07
CA ALA A 223 10.18 4.71 -16.48
C ALA A 223 9.98 6.19 -16.90
N ALA A 224 8.89 6.47 -17.63
CA ALA A 224 8.52 7.84 -18.00
C ALA A 224 8.17 8.68 -16.77
N LEU A 225 7.42 8.11 -15.82
CA LEU A 225 7.07 8.75 -14.55
C LEU A 225 8.31 9.12 -13.73
N TRP A 226 9.27 8.20 -13.62
CA TRP A 226 10.53 8.46 -12.95
C TRP A 226 11.35 9.56 -13.65
N SER A 227 11.38 9.55 -14.99
CA SER A 227 12.04 10.62 -15.74
C SER A 227 11.41 11.99 -15.48
N ALA A 228 10.08 12.07 -15.36
CA ALA A 228 9.40 13.29 -14.97
C ALA A 228 9.73 13.74 -13.53
N ILE A 229 9.84 12.79 -12.58
CA ILE A 229 10.24 13.07 -11.19
C ILE A 229 11.67 13.63 -11.14
N ARG A 230 12.63 13.01 -11.84
CA ARG A 230 14.02 13.51 -11.92
C ARG A 230 14.08 14.92 -12.49
N ALA A 231 13.38 15.14 -13.60
CA ALA A 231 13.36 16.45 -14.24
C ALA A 231 12.70 17.53 -13.36
N ALA A 232 11.70 17.18 -12.54
CA ALA A 232 11.13 18.07 -11.53
C ALA A 232 12.13 18.39 -10.41
N ALA A 233 12.90 17.39 -9.95
CA ALA A 233 13.95 17.59 -8.96
C ALA A 233 15.09 18.49 -9.47
N GLU A 234 15.55 18.28 -10.70
CA GLU A 234 16.61 19.07 -11.34
C GLU A 234 16.22 20.53 -11.54
N ARG A 235 14.98 20.79 -12.00
CA ARG A 235 14.46 22.15 -12.20
C ARG A 235 13.98 22.82 -10.91
N GLY A 236 13.77 22.04 -9.85
CA GLY A 236 13.11 22.51 -8.63
C GLY A 236 11.63 22.86 -8.81
N GLU A 237 10.98 22.33 -9.85
CA GLU A 237 9.60 22.66 -10.21
C GLU A 237 8.63 21.54 -9.83
N TRP A 238 7.85 21.78 -8.77
CA TRP A 238 6.85 20.82 -8.27
C TRP A 238 5.46 21.46 -8.34
N ARG A 239 4.77 21.23 -9.46
CA ARG A 239 3.49 21.89 -9.74
C ARG A 239 2.37 21.29 -8.88
N ALA A 240 1.56 22.16 -8.29
CA ALA A 240 0.28 21.76 -7.72
C ALA A 240 -0.68 21.33 -8.83
N ASN A 241 -1.53 20.34 -8.54
CA ASN A 241 -2.55 19.85 -9.46
C ASN A 241 -3.91 19.85 -8.74
N PRO A 242 -4.63 21.00 -8.70
CA PRO A 242 -5.89 21.11 -7.98
C PRO A 242 -6.93 20.11 -8.48
N SER A 243 -7.58 19.41 -7.55
CA SER A 243 -8.66 18.45 -7.83
C SER A 243 -9.56 18.31 -6.61
N ARG A 244 -10.65 17.54 -6.72
CA ARG A 244 -11.50 17.20 -5.57
C ARG A 244 -10.75 16.50 -4.42
N LEU A 245 -9.61 15.86 -4.72
CA LEU A 245 -8.78 15.23 -3.69
C LEU A 245 -8.10 16.27 -2.78
N CYS A 246 -8.01 17.54 -3.20
CA CYS A 246 -7.45 18.60 -2.37
C CYS A 246 -8.28 18.88 -1.12
N ASP A 247 -9.55 18.48 -1.06
CA ASP A 247 -10.38 18.60 0.15
C ASP A 247 -9.94 17.65 1.27
N TRP A 248 -9.14 16.64 0.92
CA TRP A 248 -8.60 15.62 1.82
C TRP A 248 -7.06 15.64 1.86
N CYS A 249 -6.43 16.71 1.36
CA CYS A 249 -4.98 16.85 1.35
C CYS A 249 -4.52 17.52 2.65
N ASP A 250 -3.77 16.80 3.48
CA ASP A 250 -3.24 17.30 4.76
C ASP A 250 -2.35 18.55 4.60
N HIS A 251 -1.77 18.74 3.42
CA HIS A 251 -0.87 19.85 3.12
C HIS A 251 -1.55 21.01 2.39
N LYS A 252 -2.89 21.04 2.31
CA LYS A 252 -3.65 22.11 1.61
C LYS A 252 -3.26 23.51 2.11
N ALA A 253 -3.05 23.67 3.42
CA ALA A 253 -2.65 24.93 4.04
C ALA A 253 -1.28 25.46 3.55
N LEU A 254 -0.41 24.58 3.03
CA LEU A 254 0.90 24.93 2.49
C LEU A 254 0.91 25.04 0.95
N CYS A 255 -0.23 24.79 0.30
CA CYS A 255 -0.31 24.70 -1.15
C CYS A 255 -0.51 26.09 -1.79
N PRO A 256 0.35 26.52 -2.75
CA PRO A 256 0.21 27.81 -3.44
C PRO A 256 -1.12 27.98 -4.18
N ALA A 257 -1.71 26.88 -4.66
CA ALA A 257 -3.02 26.91 -5.34
C ALA A 257 -4.16 27.33 -4.39
N TYR A 258 -3.92 27.33 -3.08
CA TYR A 258 -4.86 27.77 -2.04
C TYR A 258 -4.28 28.92 -1.19
N GLY A 259 -3.28 29.65 -1.72
CA GLY A 259 -2.65 30.78 -1.04
C GLY A 259 -1.64 30.40 0.05
N GLY A 260 -1.32 29.12 0.21
CA GLY A 260 -0.31 28.64 1.15
C GLY A 260 1.12 28.80 0.62
N THR A 261 2.09 28.74 1.54
CA THR A 261 3.52 28.83 1.20
C THR A 261 4.23 27.52 1.54
N PRO A 262 4.74 26.78 0.54
CA PRO A 262 5.58 25.61 0.74
C PRO A 262 6.83 25.95 1.57
N PRO A 263 7.41 24.99 2.30
CA PRO A 263 8.76 25.15 2.83
C PRO A 263 9.76 25.47 1.70
N ALA A 264 10.90 26.08 2.06
CA ALA A 264 11.98 26.29 1.10
C ALA A 264 12.43 24.95 0.50
N LEU A 265 12.58 24.88 -0.82
CA LEU A 265 12.99 23.65 -1.49
C LEU A 265 14.44 23.32 -1.09
N PRO A 266 14.71 22.15 -0.47
CA PRO A 266 16.08 21.74 -0.19
C PRO A 266 16.82 21.43 -1.51
N ARG A 267 18.15 21.43 -1.47
CA ARG A 267 18.93 20.85 -2.56
C ARG A 267 18.62 19.36 -2.63
N ILE A 268 18.16 18.88 -3.79
CA ILE A 268 17.85 17.46 -4.00
C ILE A 268 19.02 16.81 -4.72
N GLU A 269 19.52 15.72 -4.15
CA GLU A 269 20.52 14.87 -4.79
C GLU A 269 19.88 13.52 -5.13
N VAL A 270 19.76 13.23 -6.43
CA VAL A 270 19.29 11.93 -6.90
C VAL A 270 20.44 10.94 -6.76
N ILE A 271 20.23 9.88 -5.98
CA ILE A 271 21.24 8.85 -5.72
C ILE A 271 20.74 7.49 -6.17
N GLU A 272 21.68 6.58 -6.44
CA GLU A 272 21.32 5.20 -6.68
C GLU A 272 20.63 4.60 -5.43
N ALA A 273 19.56 3.84 -5.64
CA ALA A 273 18.87 3.18 -4.54
C ALA A 273 19.63 1.91 -4.14
N ALA A 274 19.75 1.67 -2.83
CA ALA A 274 20.24 0.39 -2.33
C ALA A 274 19.14 -0.67 -2.40
N ASP A 275 19.53 -1.93 -2.65
CA ASP A 275 18.63 -3.10 -2.66
C ASP A 275 18.30 -3.62 -1.24
N THR A 276 18.36 -2.76 -0.23
CA THR A 276 18.10 -3.16 1.17
C THR A 276 16.66 -3.65 1.33
N VAL A 277 16.52 -4.91 1.75
CA VAL A 277 15.24 -5.48 2.18
C VAL A 277 14.89 -4.86 3.54
N PRO A 278 13.72 -4.21 3.69
CA PRO A 278 13.25 -3.75 4.98
C PRO A 278 13.15 -4.92 5.95
N HIS A 279 13.60 -4.76 7.19
CA HIS A 279 13.29 -5.75 8.23
C HIS A 279 11.78 -5.83 8.40
N ALA A 280 11.21 -7.03 8.25
CA ALA A 280 9.82 -7.28 8.57
C ALA A 280 9.57 -6.90 10.04
N LYS A 281 8.56 -6.08 10.31
CA LYS A 281 8.15 -5.77 11.69
C LYS A 281 7.61 -7.05 12.33
N GLY A 282 8.31 -7.57 13.34
CA GLY A 282 7.72 -8.46 14.35
C GLY A 282 7.27 -9.83 13.88
N ARG A 283 8.15 -10.62 13.25
CA ARG A 283 7.95 -12.07 13.13
C ARG A 283 8.57 -12.76 14.35
N GLU A 284 7.84 -12.84 15.45
CA GLU A 284 8.10 -13.90 16.43
C GLU A 284 7.68 -15.21 15.77
N VAL A 285 8.68 -16.00 15.40
CA VAL A 285 8.45 -17.37 14.92
C VAL A 285 7.91 -18.13 16.13
N ALA A 286 6.64 -18.53 16.08
CA ALA A 286 6.11 -19.47 17.06
C ALA A 286 7.00 -20.71 17.05
N GLU A 287 7.64 -21.01 18.18
CA GLU A 287 8.40 -22.24 18.34
C GLU A 287 7.49 -23.43 18.05
N PRO A 288 7.96 -24.45 17.32
CA PRO A 288 7.17 -25.64 17.10
C PRO A 288 6.86 -26.26 18.46
N VAL A 289 5.56 -26.41 18.75
CA VAL A 289 5.10 -27.23 19.87
C VAL A 289 5.55 -28.66 19.56
N GLU A 290 6.62 -29.11 20.22
CA GLU A 290 7.02 -30.52 20.20
C GLU A 290 5.87 -31.36 20.77
N ALA A 291 5.59 -32.47 20.08
CA ALA A 291 4.49 -33.39 20.34
C ALA A 291 4.67 -34.21 21.63
#